data_AF-A0A8X7C0J2-F1
#
_entry.id   AF-A0A8X7C0J2-F1
#
_cell.length_a   1.000
_cell.length_b   1.000
_cell.length_c   1.000
_cell.angle_alpha   90.00
_cell.angle_beta   90.00
_cell.angle_gamma   90.00
#
_symmetry.space_group_name_H-M   'P 1'
#
loop_
_entity.id
_entity.type
_entity.pdbx_description
1 polymer ?
#
loop_
_entity_poly.entity_id
_entity_poly.type
_entity_poly.pdbx_seq_one_letter_code
_entity_poly.pdbx_strand_id
1 'polypeptide(L)'
;MSFTDNNFDNFITLEDEMYVISEKNSIWKINHEDLTAIEKTDITNVASVNAATSHPHIGEDGTIYNIGSSVMTGMKYHVFKTPPKGNKGQSALQSTTMLSTISSSYTTCLSYYHSFGLSENYILLVEQPCLINTLKMAASGIVGYCFKDIMDWYPDKKAIFRLIDRKTGSEIKTKYVTKAFFFFHHINTYEEDGHLVTDVLGYTNPNVLDILFLDKIRLGKTPNTVQAGFTRFVLPLSTVRIYCVY
;
A
#
# COMPACT_ATOMS: atom_id res chain seq x y z
N MET A 1 0.23 -1.23 21.07
CA MET A 1 -0.66 -0.16 20.57
C MET A 1 -1.87 -0.85 19.97
N SER A 2 -3.09 -0.56 20.42
CA SER A 2 -4.30 -1.16 19.84
C SER A 2 -4.77 -0.25 18.71
N PHE A 3 -4.86 -0.77 17.48
CA PHE A 3 -5.47 -0.06 16.36
C PHE A 3 -6.97 -0.38 16.29
N THR A 4 -7.71 0.43 15.53
CA THR A 4 -9.11 0.13 15.23
C THR A 4 -9.23 -1.18 14.45
N ASP A 5 -10.33 -1.89 14.67
CA ASP A 5 -10.76 -3.06 13.92
C ASP A 5 -12.00 -2.80 13.05
N ASN A 6 -12.30 -1.51 12.80
CA ASN A 6 -13.33 -1.10 11.88
C ASN A 6 -12.87 -1.34 10.43
N ASN A 7 -13.29 -2.47 9.87
CA ASN A 7 -12.87 -2.93 8.55
C ASN A 7 -13.87 -2.56 7.47
N PHE A 8 -13.93 -1.27 7.15
CA PHE A 8 -14.93 -0.69 6.25
C PHE A 8 -14.47 -0.51 4.79
N ASP A 9 -13.18 -0.72 4.49
CA ASP A 9 -12.63 -0.37 3.18
C ASP A 9 -12.96 -1.40 2.10
N ASN A 10 -12.60 -2.67 2.33
CA ASN A 10 -12.64 -3.70 1.29
C ASN A 10 -12.84 -5.10 1.88
N PHE A 11 -13.00 -6.10 1.01
CA PHE A 11 -12.98 -7.50 1.37
C PHE A 11 -12.09 -8.31 0.42
N ILE A 12 -11.62 -9.45 0.88
CA ILE A 12 -10.91 -10.45 0.08
C ILE A 12 -11.49 -11.84 0.32
N THR A 13 -11.28 -12.71 -0.66
CA THR A 13 -11.59 -14.13 -0.55
C THR A 13 -10.29 -14.91 -0.57
N LEU A 14 -10.09 -15.74 0.44
CA LEU A 14 -8.99 -16.68 0.57
C LEU A 14 -9.60 -18.08 0.64
N GLU A 15 -9.37 -18.92 -0.36
CA GLU A 15 -10.10 -20.18 -0.53
C GLU A 15 -11.62 -19.93 -0.53
N ASP A 16 -12.36 -20.53 0.41
CA ASP A 16 -13.80 -20.35 0.58
C ASP A 16 -14.13 -19.37 1.74
N GLU A 17 -13.13 -18.68 2.29
CA GLU A 17 -13.26 -17.78 3.42
C GLU A 17 -13.24 -16.31 2.97
N MET A 18 -14.21 -15.53 3.44
CA MET A 18 -14.31 -14.09 3.16
C MET A 18 -13.80 -13.28 4.35
N TYR A 19 -12.95 -12.30 4.08
CA TYR A 19 -12.37 -11.40 5.07
C TYR A 19 -12.66 -9.95 4.73
N VAL A 20 -13.14 -9.16 5.68
CA VAL A 20 -13.21 -7.70 5.56
C VAL A 20 -11.96 -7.07 6.14
N ILE A 21 -11.42 -6.07 5.43
CA ILE A 21 -10.11 -5.47 5.67
C ILE A 21 -10.17 -3.95 5.64
N SER A 22 -9.21 -3.33 6.32
CA SER A 22 -8.89 -1.89 6.27
C SER A 22 -7.38 -1.71 6.21
N GLU A 23 -6.88 -0.51 6.49
CA GLU A 23 -5.44 -0.20 6.52
C GLU A 23 -4.76 -0.41 7.89
N LYS A 24 -5.28 -1.33 8.72
CA LYS A 24 -4.74 -1.63 10.06
C LYS A 24 -4.40 -3.12 10.18
N ASN A 25 -3.97 -3.54 11.36
CA ASN A 25 -3.52 -4.91 11.59
C ASN A 25 -4.66 -5.91 11.84
N SER A 26 -5.90 -5.46 11.97
CA SER A 26 -7.04 -6.34 12.22
C SER A 26 -7.77 -6.68 10.93
N ILE A 27 -8.02 -7.95 10.68
CA ILE A 27 -8.96 -8.43 9.66
C ILE A 27 -10.06 -9.25 10.31
N TRP A 28 -11.25 -9.28 9.72
CA TRP A 28 -12.38 -10.05 10.24
C TRP A 28 -12.84 -11.06 9.20
N LYS A 29 -12.86 -12.34 9.56
CA LYS A 29 -13.56 -13.37 8.79
C LYS A 29 -15.06 -13.18 8.98
N ILE A 30 -15.80 -13.20 7.88
CA ILE A 30 -17.26 -13.11 7.88
C ILE A 30 -17.88 -14.31 7.17
N ASN A 31 -19.10 -14.68 7.56
CA ASN A 31 -19.92 -15.59 6.78
C ASN A 31 -20.45 -14.83 5.56
N HIS A 32 -20.20 -15.33 4.35
CA HIS A 32 -20.63 -14.65 3.12
C HIS A 32 -22.13 -14.80 2.83
N GLU A 33 -22.83 -15.73 3.49
CA GLU A 33 -24.28 -15.94 3.31
C GLU A 33 -25.12 -15.02 4.19
N ASP A 34 -24.76 -14.87 5.47
CA ASP A 34 -25.54 -14.12 6.47
C ASP A 34 -24.84 -12.86 7.02
N LEU A 35 -23.59 -12.61 6.58
CA LEU A 35 -22.75 -11.47 6.95
C LEU A 35 -22.37 -11.41 8.44
N THR A 36 -22.51 -12.51 9.18
CA THR A 36 -22.09 -12.57 10.59
C THR A 36 -20.56 -12.54 10.71
N ALA A 37 -20.06 -11.82 11.72
CA ALA A 37 -18.64 -11.79 12.06
C ALA A 37 -18.26 -13.09 12.77
N ILE A 38 -17.28 -13.82 12.22
CA ILE A 38 -16.86 -15.13 12.71
C ILE A 38 -15.63 -15.01 13.60
N GLU A 39 -14.55 -14.44 13.09
CA GLU A 39 -13.25 -14.42 13.76
C GLU A 39 -12.47 -13.14 13.43
N LYS A 40 -11.85 -12.55 14.45
CA LYS A 40 -10.90 -11.45 14.31
C LYS A 40 -9.47 -12.00 14.27
N THR A 41 -8.69 -11.63 13.27
CA THR A 41 -7.29 -12.01 13.13
C THR A 41 -6.39 -10.78 13.14
N ASP A 42 -5.32 -10.82 13.92
CA ASP A 42 -4.24 -9.83 13.88
C ASP A 42 -3.18 -10.27 12.86
N ILE A 43 -3.04 -9.53 11.75
CA ILE A 43 -2.10 -9.84 10.67
C ILE A 43 -0.63 -9.70 11.10
N THR A 44 -0.34 -9.10 12.26
CA THR A 44 1.01 -9.12 12.84
C THR A 44 1.46 -10.57 13.09
N ASN A 45 0.53 -11.46 13.44
CA ASN A 45 0.81 -12.88 13.66
C ASN A 45 0.94 -13.70 12.37
N VAL A 46 0.58 -13.11 11.23
CA VAL A 46 0.54 -13.78 9.92
C VAL A 46 1.67 -13.30 9.01
N ALA A 47 1.81 -11.98 8.87
CA ALA A 47 2.75 -11.34 7.94
C ALA A 47 3.85 -10.54 8.64
N SER A 48 3.86 -10.48 9.99
CA SER A 48 4.81 -9.66 10.78
C SER A 48 4.79 -8.17 10.42
N VAL A 49 3.63 -7.65 9.99
CA VAL A 49 3.42 -6.23 9.65
C VAL A 49 2.47 -5.55 10.65
N ASN A 50 2.63 -4.25 10.86
CA ASN A 50 1.78 -3.45 11.76
C ASN A 50 0.55 -2.85 11.07
N ALA A 51 0.58 -2.79 9.73
CA ALA A 51 -0.51 -2.37 8.88
C ALA A 51 -0.27 -2.97 7.49
N ALA A 52 -1.33 -3.18 6.72
CA ALA A 52 -1.29 -3.55 5.32
C ALA A 52 -2.34 -2.76 4.54
N THR A 53 -2.20 -2.64 3.23
CA THR A 53 -3.23 -1.96 2.42
C THR A 53 -4.52 -2.77 2.39
N SER A 54 -5.65 -2.08 2.19
CA SER A 54 -6.94 -2.70 1.85
C SER A 54 -7.08 -3.02 0.35
N HIS A 55 -5.99 -2.89 -0.43
CA HIS A 55 -5.97 -3.09 -1.89
C HIS A 55 -4.93 -4.14 -2.31
N PRO A 56 -5.08 -5.40 -1.86
CA PRO A 56 -4.24 -6.48 -2.33
C PRO A 56 -4.50 -6.77 -3.81
N HIS A 57 -3.47 -7.27 -4.51
CA HIS A 57 -3.57 -7.70 -5.89
C HIS A 57 -3.60 -9.22 -5.98
N ILE A 58 -4.34 -9.75 -6.95
CA ILE A 58 -4.38 -11.19 -7.24
C ILE A 58 -3.60 -11.44 -8.53
N GLY A 59 -2.56 -12.27 -8.46
CA GLY A 59 -1.81 -12.72 -9.63
C GLY A 59 -2.62 -13.73 -10.47
N GLU A 60 -2.17 -13.99 -11.70
CA GLU A 60 -2.82 -14.95 -12.60
C GLU A 60 -2.87 -16.39 -12.04
N ASP A 61 -1.91 -16.75 -11.18
CA ASP A 61 -1.85 -18.03 -10.48
C ASP A 61 -2.75 -18.08 -9.23
N GLY A 62 -3.50 -17.03 -8.95
CA GLY A 62 -4.32 -16.86 -7.75
C GLY A 62 -3.52 -16.45 -6.50
N THR A 63 -2.20 -16.26 -6.60
CA THR A 63 -1.40 -15.76 -5.48
C THR A 63 -1.80 -14.31 -5.19
N ILE A 64 -2.12 -14.03 -3.94
CA ILE A 64 -2.46 -12.69 -3.49
C ILE A 64 -1.20 -12.00 -2.98
N TYR A 65 -0.95 -10.78 -3.44
CA TYR A 65 0.13 -9.91 -3.01
C TYR A 65 -0.45 -8.74 -2.22
N ASN A 66 0.24 -8.33 -1.17
CA ASN A 66 -0.08 -7.09 -0.48
C ASN A 66 1.19 -6.43 0.06
N ILE A 67 1.09 -5.13 0.32
CA ILE A 67 2.14 -4.35 0.96
C ILE A 67 1.68 -3.99 2.37
N GLY A 68 2.57 -4.20 3.33
CA GLY A 68 2.42 -3.70 4.68
C GLY A 68 3.66 -3.00 5.17
N SER A 69 3.60 -2.50 6.41
CA SER A 69 4.72 -1.80 7.01
C SER A 69 4.94 -2.22 8.45
N SER A 70 6.19 -2.21 8.86
CA SER A 70 6.57 -2.26 10.26
C SER A 70 7.10 -0.91 10.73
N VAL A 71 6.85 -0.63 12.00
CA VAL A 71 7.31 0.57 12.71
C VAL A 71 8.20 0.14 13.87
N MET A 72 7.83 -0.95 14.56
CA MET A 72 8.55 -1.44 15.74
C MET A 72 9.92 -2.04 15.42
N THR A 73 10.11 -2.58 14.21
CA THR A 73 11.37 -3.22 13.77
C THR A 73 12.17 -2.34 12.78
N GLY A 74 11.89 -1.03 12.80
CA GLY A 74 12.39 -0.01 11.88
C GLY A 74 11.35 0.38 10.83
N MET A 75 11.50 1.57 10.21
CA MET A 75 10.58 2.05 9.16
C MET A 75 10.79 1.23 7.89
N LYS A 76 9.95 0.21 7.70
CA LYS A 76 10.08 -0.72 6.58
C LYS A 76 8.74 -0.97 5.92
N TYR A 77 8.78 -1.16 4.61
CA TYR A 77 7.71 -1.74 3.82
C TYR A 77 8.02 -3.21 3.57
N HIS A 78 6.97 -4.00 3.50
CA HIS A 78 7.01 -5.45 3.40
C HIS A 78 6.06 -5.86 2.28
N VAL A 79 6.61 -6.54 1.28
CA VAL A 79 5.79 -7.21 0.26
C VAL A 79 5.63 -8.64 0.74
N PHE A 80 4.39 -9.07 0.95
CA PHE A 80 4.07 -10.44 1.32
C PHE A 80 3.09 -11.04 0.33
N LYS A 81 3.08 -12.37 0.28
CA LYS A 81 2.23 -13.14 -0.62
C LYS A 81 1.50 -14.25 0.12
N THR A 82 0.24 -14.44 -0.23
CA THR A 82 -0.65 -15.46 0.30
C THR A 82 -1.00 -16.40 -0.85
N PRO A 83 -0.69 -17.70 -0.74
CA PRO A 83 -1.03 -18.66 -1.80
C PRO A 83 -2.55 -18.80 -1.94
N PRO A 84 -3.06 -19.20 -3.12
CA PRO A 84 -4.50 -19.39 -3.35
C PRO A 84 -5.10 -20.51 -2.49
N LYS A 85 -4.25 -21.42 -1.99
CA LYS A 85 -4.62 -22.50 -1.08
C LYS A 85 -3.61 -22.65 0.05
N GLY A 86 -4.10 -23.10 1.19
CA GLY A 86 -3.33 -23.42 2.36
C GLY A 86 -2.29 -24.51 2.11
N ASN A 87 -1.17 -24.42 2.84
CA ASN A 87 -0.08 -25.38 2.77
C ASN A 87 -0.06 -26.25 4.04
N LYS A 88 0.19 -27.55 3.89
CA LYS A 88 0.51 -28.46 5.01
C LYS A 88 -0.52 -28.42 6.17
N GLY A 89 -1.81 -28.32 5.84
CA GLY A 89 -2.91 -28.32 6.83
C GLY A 89 -3.18 -26.98 7.51
N GLN A 90 -2.55 -25.89 7.07
CA GLN A 90 -2.85 -24.52 7.49
C GLN A 90 -3.81 -23.86 6.50
N SER A 91 -4.54 -22.82 6.92
CA SER A 91 -5.35 -22.02 5.99
C SER A 91 -4.47 -21.24 5.00
N ALA A 92 -5.04 -20.77 3.90
CA ALA A 92 -4.34 -19.89 2.95
C ALA A 92 -3.73 -18.67 3.66
N LEU A 93 -4.50 -18.00 4.53
CA LEU A 93 -4.02 -16.86 5.32
C LEU A 93 -2.78 -17.21 6.14
N GLN A 94 -2.81 -18.32 6.88
CA GLN A 94 -1.69 -18.78 7.70
C GLN A 94 -0.46 -19.20 6.88
N SER A 95 -0.66 -19.47 5.59
CA SER A 95 0.39 -19.83 4.64
C SER A 95 1.07 -18.62 3.99
N THR A 96 0.80 -17.40 4.48
CA THR A 96 1.41 -16.16 4.01
C THR A 96 2.93 -16.15 4.22
N THR A 97 3.66 -15.69 3.21
CA THR A 97 5.13 -15.60 3.24
C THR A 97 5.62 -14.22 2.84
N MET A 98 6.76 -13.82 3.39
CA MET A 98 7.43 -12.56 3.02
C MET A 98 8.15 -12.73 1.67
N LEU A 99 7.93 -11.80 0.74
CA LEU A 99 8.64 -11.72 -0.53
C LEU A 99 9.78 -10.71 -0.48
N SER A 100 9.55 -9.53 0.10
CA SER A 100 10.54 -8.45 0.12
C SER A 100 10.42 -7.58 1.36
N THR A 101 11.53 -6.97 1.77
CA THR A 101 11.57 -5.95 2.83
C THR A 101 12.41 -4.78 2.36
N ILE A 102 11.82 -3.59 2.40
CA ILE A 102 12.39 -2.36 1.87
C ILE A 102 12.44 -1.34 2.99
N SER A 103 13.61 -0.81 3.29
CA SER A 103 13.73 0.30 4.22
C SER A 103 13.12 1.57 3.62
N SER A 104 12.35 2.29 4.45
CA SER A 104 11.86 3.62 4.12
C SER A 104 12.99 4.55 3.70
N SER A 105 12.70 5.45 2.77
CA SER A 105 13.62 6.53 2.42
C SER A 105 13.77 7.55 3.57
N TYR A 106 12.95 7.43 4.61
CA TYR A 106 12.91 8.30 5.79
C TYR A 106 13.21 7.51 7.06
N THR A 107 14.02 8.09 7.94
CA THR A 107 14.50 7.42 9.16
C THR A 107 13.40 7.26 10.23
N THR A 108 12.50 8.23 10.34
CA THR A 108 11.47 8.30 11.40
C THR A 108 10.04 8.31 10.85
N CYS A 109 9.88 8.15 9.55
CA CYS A 109 8.58 8.22 8.88
C CYS A 109 8.40 7.10 7.86
N LEU A 110 7.14 6.82 7.55
CA LEU A 110 6.72 6.04 6.40
C LEU A 110 5.94 6.95 5.46
N SER A 111 6.06 6.77 4.15
CA SER A 111 5.07 7.30 3.21
C SER A 111 3.71 6.69 3.53
N TYR A 112 2.64 7.45 3.41
CA TYR A 112 1.31 6.89 3.29
C TYR A 112 1.17 6.19 1.93
N TYR A 113 0.70 4.95 1.94
CA TYR A 113 0.47 4.14 0.74
C TYR A 113 -0.89 3.43 0.89
N HIS A 114 -1.83 3.75 0.01
CA HIS A 114 -3.18 3.18 0.03
C HIS A 114 -3.32 1.98 -0.90
N SER A 115 -2.59 1.99 -2.02
CA SER A 115 -2.51 0.88 -2.97
C SER A 115 -1.11 0.81 -3.58
N PHE A 116 -0.87 -0.20 -4.40
CA PHE A 116 0.40 -0.40 -5.10
C PHE A 116 0.14 -0.95 -6.52
N GLY A 117 1.14 -0.90 -7.39
CA GLY A 117 1.06 -1.46 -8.74
C GLY A 117 1.54 -2.92 -8.79
N LEU A 118 0.83 -3.77 -9.54
CA LEU A 118 1.27 -5.12 -9.90
C LEU A 118 1.28 -5.26 -11.42
N SER A 119 2.39 -5.74 -11.96
CA SER A 119 2.57 -6.14 -13.37
C SER A 119 3.04 -7.59 -13.43
N GLU A 120 3.26 -8.15 -14.63
CA GLU A 120 3.72 -9.53 -14.80
C GLU A 120 4.98 -9.84 -13.98
N ASN A 121 5.99 -8.98 -14.02
CA ASN A 121 7.30 -9.21 -13.40
C ASN A 121 7.59 -8.28 -12.22
N TYR A 122 6.86 -7.17 -12.07
CA TYR A 122 7.17 -6.16 -11.05
C TYR A 122 6.02 -5.81 -10.11
N ILE A 123 6.40 -5.52 -8.86
CA ILE A 123 5.58 -4.81 -7.88
C ILE A 123 6.13 -3.39 -7.75
N LEU A 124 5.24 -2.41 -7.80
CA LEU A 124 5.58 -1.00 -7.70
C LEU A 124 4.98 -0.39 -6.43
N LEU A 125 5.85 0.01 -5.50
CA LEU A 125 5.49 0.87 -4.37
C LEU A 125 5.86 2.32 -4.69
N VAL A 126 4.98 3.27 -4.41
CA VAL A 126 5.29 4.71 -4.53
C VAL A 126 5.40 5.33 -3.14
N GLU A 127 6.60 5.79 -2.79
CA GLU A 127 6.78 6.66 -1.63
C GLU A 127 6.42 8.11 -2.02
N GLN A 128 5.18 8.50 -1.76
CA GLN A 128 4.70 9.86 -1.94
C GLN A 128 5.03 10.74 -0.72
N PRO A 129 5.24 12.06 -0.86
CA PRO A 129 5.69 12.91 0.23
C PRO A 129 4.57 13.32 1.20
N CYS A 130 3.63 12.40 1.46
CA CYS A 130 2.65 12.46 2.54
C CYS A 130 3.09 11.45 3.60
N LEU A 131 3.79 11.89 4.63
CA LEU A 131 4.53 11.03 5.54
C LEU A 131 3.79 10.84 6.87
N ILE A 132 3.65 9.59 7.30
CA ILE A 132 3.18 9.20 8.62
C ILE A 132 4.31 9.46 9.63
N ASN A 133 4.08 10.41 10.52
CA ASN A 133 5.01 10.83 11.56
C ASN A 133 4.87 9.93 12.79
N THR A 134 5.88 9.09 13.03
CA THR A 134 5.82 8.08 14.11
C THR A 134 5.88 8.67 15.51
N LEU A 135 6.43 9.87 15.69
CA LEU A 135 6.40 10.56 16.98
C LEU A 135 4.99 11.03 17.31
N LYS A 136 4.29 11.64 16.34
CA LYS A 136 2.87 11.98 16.50
C LYS A 136 2.02 10.74 16.70
N MET A 137 2.32 9.66 15.99
CA MET A 137 1.66 8.37 16.18
C MET A 137 1.83 7.85 17.62
N ALA A 138 3.05 7.84 18.15
CA ALA A 138 3.31 7.44 19.54
C ALA A 138 2.57 8.33 20.56
N ALA A 139 2.48 9.64 20.29
CA ALA A 139 1.75 10.59 21.12
C ALA A 139 0.22 10.51 20.99
N SER A 140 -0.32 9.75 20.02
CA SER A 140 -1.76 9.74 19.71
C SER A 140 -2.62 9.29 20.88
N GLY A 141 -2.14 8.35 21.70
CA GLY A 141 -2.88 7.87 22.89
C GLY A 141 -3.01 8.91 24.02
N ILE A 142 -2.20 9.97 24.00
CA ILE A 142 -2.21 11.03 25.01
C ILE A 142 -2.87 12.29 24.44
N VAL A 143 -2.51 12.66 23.20
CA VAL A 143 -2.96 13.90 22.55
C VAL A 143 -4.32 13.73 21.87
N GLY A 144 -4.71 12.48 21.55
CA GLY A 144 -5.96 12.20 20.85
C GLY A 144 -5.89 12.44 19.34
N TYR A 145 -4.70 12.36 18.73
CA TYR A 145 -4.54 12.50 17.28
C TYR A 145 -5.31 11.42 16.51
N CYS A 146 -6.02 11.83 15.47
CA CYS A 146 -6.54 10.92 14.46
C CYS A 146 -5.47 10.58 13.41
N PHE A 147 -5.76 9.64 12.52
CA PHE A 147 -4.79 9.18 11.51
C PHE A 147 -4.36 10.29 10.53
N LYS A 148 -5.23 11.28 10.26
CA LYS A 148 -4.85 12.44 9.43
C LYS A 148 -3.88 13.38 10.15
N ASP A 149 -4.03 13.58 11.46
CA ASP A 149 -3.17 14.52 12.23
C ASP A 149 -1.69 14.09 12.26
N ILE A 150 -1.46 12.79 12.08
CA ILE A 150 -0.12 12.20 12.02
C ILE A 150 0.46 12.17 10.60
N MET A 151 -0.25 12.65 9.59
CA MET A 151 0.24 12.79 8.22
C MET A 151 0.79 14.20 7.96
N ASP A 152 2.04 14.28 7.53
CA ASP A 152 2.72 15.52 7.19
C ASP A 152 3.03 15.57 5.69
N TRP A 153 2.60 16.63 5.01
CA TRP A 153 2.86 16.84 3.58
C TRP A 153 4.14 17.65 3.34
N TYR A 154 4.99 17.20 2.43
CA TYR A 154 6.26 17.84 2.09
C TYR A 154 6.36 18.11 0.57
N PRO A 155 5.81 19.24 0.07
CA PRO A 155 5.70 19.50 -1.38
C PRO A 155 7.06 19.60 -2.10
N ASP A 156 8.14 19.94 -1.39
CA ASP A 156 9.48 20.06 -1.95
C ASP A 156 10.21 18.71 -2.09
N LYS A 157 9.69 17.65 -1.48
CA LYS A 157 10.24 16.29 -1.60
C LYS A 157 9.75 15.63 -2.89
N LYS A 158 10.57 14.70 -3.40
CA LYS A 158 10.20 13.91 -4.58
C LYS A 158 9.34 12.72 -4.17
N ALA A 159 8.40 12.33 -5.04
CA ALA A 159 7.81 11.00 -4.97
C ALA A 159 8.80 9.99 -5.59
N ILE A 160 8.98 8.84 -4.94
CA ILE A 160 9.96 7.81 -5.31
C ILE A 160 9.22 6.55 -5.70
N PHE A 161 9.47 6.03 -6.90
CA PHE A 161 8.92 4.76 -7.36
C PHE A 161 9.93 3.65 -7.04
N ARG A 162 9.54 2.74 -6.15
CA ARG A 162 10.32 1.58 -5.71
C ARG A 162 9.82 0.35 -6.48
N LEU A 163 10.66 -0.20 -7.36
CA LEU A 163 10.36 -1.40 -8.15
C LEU A 163 10.92 -2.63 -7.47
N ILE A 164 10.10 -3.67 -7.31
CA ILE A 164 10.49 -4.97 -6.76
C ILE A 164 10.27 -6.03 -7.83
N ASP A 165 11.30 -6.82 -8.11
CA ASP A 165 11.19 -8.00 -8.97
C ASP A 165 10.35 -9.09 -8.26
N ARG A 166 9.24 -9.51 -8.87
CA ARG A 166 8.27 -10.45 -8.27
C ARG A 166 8.86 -11.83 -8.02
N LYS A 167 9.83 -12.24 -8.83
CA LYS A 167 10.41 -13.58 -8.78
C LYS A 167 11.45 -13.70 -7.67
N THR A 168 12.30 -12.70 -7.56
CA THR A 168 13.46 -12.68 -6.65
C THR A 168 13.18 -11.93 -5.35
N GLY A 169 12.14 -11.09 -5.31
CA GLY A 169 11.85 -10.19 -4.20
C GLY A 169 12.85 -9.04 -4.06
N SER A 170 13.79 -8.90 -5.00
CA SER A 170 14.84 -7.88 -4.94
C SER A 170 14.34 -6.54 -5.47
N GLU A 171 14.74 -5.46 -4.80
CA GLU A 171 14.49 -4.11 -5.29
C GLU A 171 15.41 -3.78 -6.47
N ILE A 172 14.83 -3.21 -7.54
CA ILE A 172 15.58 -2.71 -8.69
C ILE A 172 16.36 -1.46 -8.29
N LYS A 173 17.65 -1.43 -8.63
CA LYS A 173 18.58 -0.37 -8.20
C LYS A 173 18.30 1.00 -8.83
N THR A 174 17.62 1.03 -9.99
CA THR A 174 17.30 2.28 -10.69
C THR A 174 16.34 3.11 -9.85
N LYS A 175 16.70 4.36 -9.59
CA LYS A 175 15.87 5.30 -8.83
C LYS A 175 15.01 6.11 -9.79
N TYR A 176 13.71 5.87 -9.80
CA TYR A 176 12.75 6.71 -10.51
C TYR A 176 12.10 7.68 -9.54
N VAL A 177 12.10 8.96 -9.90
CA VAL A 177 11.56 10.04 -9.06
C VAL A 177 10.76 11.02 -9.89
N THR A 178 9.74 11.62 -9.29
CA THR A 178 8.97 12.71 -9.90
C THR A 178 8.68 13.82 -8.89
N LYS A 179 8.05 14.91 -9.35
CA LYS A 179 7.55 15.98 -8.47
C LYS A 179 6.57 15.40 -7.43
N ALA A 180 6.39 16.09 -6.32
CA ALA A 180 5.39 15.70 -5.32
C ALA A 180 4.00 15.58 -5.97
N PHE A 181 3.33 14.49 -5.68
CA PHE A 181 1.91 14.27 -5.94
C PHE A 181 1.36 13.36 -4.84
N PHE A 182 0.04 13.32 -4.71
CA PHE A 182 -0.65 12.44 -3.78
C PHE A 182 -1.62 11.56 -4.55
N PHE A 183 -1.82 10.31 -4.14
CA PHE A 183 -2.84 9.45 -4.70
C PHE A 183 -3.28 8.40 -3.67
N PHE A 184 -4.46 7.84 -3.92
CA PHE A 184 -4.97 6.67 -3.22
C PHE A 184 -4.83 5.42 -4.08
N HIS A 185 -5.40 5.47 -5.28
CA HIS A 185 -5.58 4.29 -6.12
C HIS A 185 -4.67 4.30 -7.35
N HIS A 186 -3.92 3.21 -7.52
CA HIS A 186 -3.49 2.79 -8.84
C HIS A 186 -4.70 2.37 -9.67
N ILE A 187 -4.66 2.66 -10.97
CA ILE A 187 -5.65 2.23 -11.96
C ILE A 187 -5.19 0.90 -12.56
N ASN A 188 -4.00 0.88 -13.15
CA ASN A 188 -3.37 -0.34 -13.67
C ASN A 188 -1.84 -0.16 -13.71
N THR A 189 -1.11 -1.27 -13.76
CA THR A 189 0.34 -1.29 -13.97
C THR A 189 0.71 -2.45 -14.88
N TYR A 190 1.43 -2.19 -15.96
CA TYR A 190 1.77 -3.21 -16.97
C TYR A 190 3.14 -2.94 -17.60
N GLU A 191 3.68 -3.94 -18.29
CA GLU A 191 4.96 -3.85 -19.00
C GLU A 191 4.72 -3.75 -20.50
N GLU A 192 5.37 -2.80 -21.16
CA GLU A 192 5.25 -2.57 -22.61
C GLU A 192 6.55 -1.94 -23.14
N ASP A 193 7.09 -2.49 -24.23
CA ASP A 193 8.26 -1.95 -24.94
C ASP A 193 9.46 -1.60 -24.04
N GLY A 194 9.77 -2.46 -23.07
CA GLY A 194 10.88 -2.25 -22.13
C GLY A 194 10.62 -1.16 -21.08
N HIS A 195 9.37 -0.79 -20.86
CA HIS A 195 8.94 0.15 -19.83
C HIS A 195 7.91 -0.50 -18.90
N LEU A 196 7.89 -0.05 -17.66
CA LEU A 196 6.74 -0.23 -16.77
C LEU A 196 5.85 0.99 -16.90
N VAL A 197 4.61 0.78 -17.33
CA VAL A 197 3.58 1.81 -17.41
C VAL A 197 2.67 1.67 -16.20
N THR A 198 2.48 2.75 -15.44
CA THR A 198 1.57 2.77 -14.30
C THR A 198 0.65 3.99 -14.37
N ASP A 199 -0.64 3.74 -14.19
CA ASP A 199 -1.69 4.75 -14.21
C ASP A 199 -2.24 4.92 -12.79
N VAL A 200 -2.46 6.16 -12.36
CA VAL A 200 -3.01 6.48 -11.04
C VAL A 200 -4.05 7.59 -11.13
N LEU A 201 -4.92 7.67 -10.12
CA LEU A 201 -5.75 8.85 -9.86
C LEU A 201 -4.97 9.82 -8.97
N GLY A 202 -4.22 10.72 -9.60
CA GLY A 202 -3.29 11.63 -8.94
C GLY A 202 -3.91 12.96 -8.54
N TYR A 203 -3.49 13.48 -7.39
CA TYR A 203 -3.79 14.81 -6.86
C TYR A 203 -2.49 15.61 -6.77
N THR A 204 -2.57 16.92 -6.92
CA THR A 204 -1.41 17.81 -6.76
C THR A 204 -0.92 17.90 -5.31
N ASN A 205 -1.78 17.58 -4.34
CA ASN A 205 -1.53 17.63 -2.89
C ASN A 205 -2.60 16.77 -2.16
N PRO A 206 -2.45 16.50 -0.85
CA PRO A 206 -3.36 15.64 -0.10
C PRO A 206 -4.60 16.36 0.44
N ASN A 207 -4.97 17.55 -0.06
CA ASN A 207 -6.12 18.32 0.45
C ASN A 207 -7.46 17.57 0.30
N VAL A 208 -7.50 16.50 -0.52
CA VAL A 208 -8.62 15.56 -0.57
C VAL A 208 -8.96 14.97 0.81
N LEU A 209 -7.97 14.76 1.66
CA LEU A 209 -8.19 14.29 3.03
C LEU A 209 -9.02 15.26 3.88
N ASP A 210 -8.95 16.57 3.61
CA ASP A 210 -9.70 17.59 4.37
C ASP A 210 -11.19 17.62 3.98
N ILE A 211 -11.50 17.39 2.70
CA ILE A 211 -12.88 17.43 2.22
C ILE A 211 -13.64 16.13 2.52
N LEU A 212 -12.93 15.06 2.92
CA LEU A 212 -13.52 13.77 3.29
C LEU A 212 -14.07 13.72 4.72
N PHE A 213 -13.92 14.78 5.52
CA PHE A 213 -14.61 14.86 6.81
C PHE A 213 -16.13 14.95 6.62
N LEU A 214 -16.89 14.30 7.51
CA LEU A 214 -18.35 14.21 7.41
C LEU A 214 -19.03 15.58 7.41
N ASP A 215 -18.54 16.56 8.16
CA ASP A 215 -19.07 17.92 8.16
C ASP A 215 -18.88 18.60 6.80
N LYS A 216 -17.81 18.28 6.07
CA LYS A 216 -17.53 18.78 4.71
C LYS A 216 -18.35 18.05 3.65
N ILE A 217 -18.38 16.73 3.67
CA ILE A 217 -19.14 15.92 2.71
C ILE A 217 -20.63 16.27 2.77
N ARG A 218 -21.19 16.46 3.98
CA ARG A 218 -22.62 16.79 4.17
C ARG A 218 -23.03 18.15 3.60
N LEU A 219 -22.08 19.01 3.22
CA LEU A 219 -22.37 20.25 2.50
C LEU A 219 -22.74 20.00 1.03
N GLY A 220 -22.45 18.82 0.48
CA GLY A 220 -22.73 18.46 -0.91
C GLY A 220 -21.91 19.28 -1.92
N LYS A 221 -20.77 19.83 -1.50
CA LYS A 221 -19.90 20.68 -2.33
C LYS A 221 -18.49 20.12 -2.35
N THR A 222 -18.01 19.78 -3.53
CA THR A 222 -16.61 19.42 -3.76
C THR A 222 -15.90 20.59 -4.43
N PRO A 223 -14.88 21.20 -3.79
CA PRO A 223 -14.10 22.25 -4.45
C PRO A 223 -13.38 21.70 -5.69
N ASN A 224 -13.43 22.43 -6.80
CA ASN A 224 -12.70 22.05 -8.03
C ASN A 224 -11.18 21.95 -7.82
N THR A 225 -10.65 22.57 -6.77
CA THR A 225 -9.23 22.52 -6.39
C THR A 225 -8.78 21.17 -5.86
N VAL A 226 -9.69 20.20 -5.70
CA VAL A 226 -9.43 18.90 -5.06
C VAL A 226 -9.80 17.73 -6.01
N GLN A 227 -9.73 17.98 -7.32
CA GLN A 227 -10.04 16.96 -8.33
C GLN A 227 -8.82 16.09 -8.64
N ALA A 228 -9.02 14.77 -8.68
CA ALA A 228 -8.02 13.84 -9.17
C ALA A 228 -7.88 13.94 -10.70
N GLY A 229 -6.66 13.79 -11.22
CA GLY A 229 -6.36 13.66 -12.63
C GLY A 229 -5.82 12.27 -12.96
N PHE A 230 -6.26 11.72 -14.09
CA PHE A 230 -5.66 10.52 -14.68
C PHE A 230 -4.20 10.82 -15.02
N THR A 231 -3.27 10.16 -14.32
CA THR A 231 -1.83 10.40 -14.48
C THR A 231 -1.14 9.12 -14.84
N ARG A 232 -0.48 9.10 -16.01
CA ARG A 232 0.34 8.00 -16.49
C ARG A 232 1.82 8.28 -16.23
N PHE A 233 2.51 7.34 -15.61
CA PHE A 233 3.96 7.33 -15.51
C PHE A 233 4.53 6.17 -16.33
N VAL A 234 5.60 6.44 -17.06
CA VAL A 234 6.30 5.46 -17.90
C VAL A 234 7.74 5.37 -17.41
N LEU A 235 8.12 4.21 -16.85
CA LEU A 235 9.39 3.98 -16.19
C LEU A 235 10.25 3.05 -17.06
N PRO A 236 11.37 3.51 -17.64
CA PRO A 236 12.20 2.66 -18.50
C PRO A 236 12.92 1.57 -17.70
N LEU A 237 12.72 0.30 -18.04
CA LEU A 237 13.30 -0.86 -17.34
C LEU A 237 14.75 -1.14 -17.75
N SER A 238 15.16 -0.66 -18.93
CA SER A 238 16.53 -0.87 -19.43
C SER A 238 17.54 -0.03 -18.65
N THR A 239 18.53 -0.70 -18.06
CA THR A 239 19.80 -0.07 -17.71
C THR A 239 20.57 0.18 -19.00
N VAL A 240 20.98 1.42 -19.27
CA VAL A 240 21.90 1.74 -20.36
C VAL A 240 23.17 0.91 -20.15
N ARG A 241 23.36 -0.15 -20.94
CA ARG A 241 24.63 -0.87 -20.99
C ARG A 241 25.61 -0.01 -21.80
N ILE A 242 26.61 0.53 -21.13
CA ILE A 242 27.72 1.22 -21.79
C ILE A 242 28.60 0.12 -22.40
N TYR A 243 28.59 0.02 -23.73
CA TYR A 243 29.55 -0.81 -24.45
C TYR A 243 30.73 0.07 -24.85
N CYS A 244 31.93 -0.27 -24.38
CA CYS A 244 33.16 0.27 -24.93
C CYS A 244 33.39 -0.44 -26.27
N VAL A 245 33.40 0.31 -27.37
CA VAL A 245 33.78 -0.19 -28.69
C VAL A 245 35.22 0.25 -28.90
N TYR A 246 36.14 -0.71 -29.01
CA TYR A 246 37.51 -0.48 -29.48
C TYR A 246 37.53 -0.50 -31.01
#